data_AF-A0A3C1V1M1-F1
#
_entry.id   AF-A0A3C1V1M1-F1
#
_cell.length_a   1.000
_cell.length_b   1.000
_cell.length_c   1.000
_cell.angle_alpha   90.00
_cell.angle_beta   90.00
_cell.angle_gamma   90.00
#
_symmetry.space_group_name_H-M   'P 1'
#
loop_
_entity.id
_entity.type
_entity.pdbx_description
1 polymer ?
#
loop_
_entity_poly.entity_id
_entity_poly.type
_entity_poly.pdbx_seq_one_letter_code
_entity_poly.pdbx_strand_id
1 'polypeptide(L)'
;MTRFVSSLMRKKVRPGSPRSPQRSITRLVNRMPSATFATKPRRGGIAFLQKPHSREKPLVIASYLRSHELSRLEAALFVAREPLPIRRLAKLARLSDATRARSLLRKLNTLFDKSGTAFRIEHLAGGFQLITRPQFGPWVRRTLDYTAENRLSNAAMETLSIIAYRQPVTRAEIEAIRGVGSEEMLRQLLDRDLIAIGGRSDDLGRPNFYVTSR
;
A
#
# COMPACT_ATOMS: atom_id res chain seq x y z
N MET A 1 45.88 0.26 -37.60
CA MET A 1 45.51 -1.17 -37.56
C MET A 1 44.10 -1.24 -36.94
N THR A 2 43.01 -1.60 -37.64
CA THR A 2 42.56 -2.97 -38.05
C THR A 2 41.97 -3.74 -36.85
N ARG A 3 40.69 -4.15 -36.71
CA ARG A 3 39.39 -4.06 -37.47
C ARG A 3 38.24 -3.99 -36.41
N PHE A 4 37.03 -3.44 -36.62
CA PHE A 4 35.88 -3.78 -37.52
C PHE A 4 35.09 -5.08 -37.15
N VAL A 5 33.74 -4.95 -37.03
CA VAL A 5 32.64 -5.97 -37.13
C VAL A 5 32.14 -6.77 -35.91
N SER A 6 30.99 -6.30 -35.39
CA SER A 6 29.66 -6.94 -35.14
C SER A 6 29.41 -8.46 -34.92
N SER A 7 28.25 -8.70 -34.27
CA SER A 7 27.32 -9.85 -34.47
C SER A 7 27.75 -11.21 -33.87
N LEU A 8 26.92 -11.94 -33.11
CA LEU A 8 25.67 -12.53 -33.58
C LEU A 8 24.66 -12.87 -32.47
N MET A 9 23.37 -12.82 -32.83
CA MET A 9 22.31 -13.58 -32.16
C MET A 9 22.64 -15.08 -32.11
N ARG A 10 22.25 -15.78 -31.03
CA ARG A 10 21.89 -17.21 -31.15
C ARG A 10 20.69 -17.62 -30.29
N LYS A 11 19.51 -17.44 -30.90
CA LYS A 11 18.24 -18.09 -30.58
C LYS A 11 18.47 -19.62 -30.56
N LYS A 12 18.13 -20.33 -29.47
CA LYS A 12 18.11 -21.81 -29.45
C LYS A 12 16.68 -22.30 -29.19
N VAL A 13 16.21 -23.23 -30.01
CA VAL A 13 14.80 -23.61 -30.15
C VAL A 13 14.65 -25.11 -30.00
N ARG A 14 13.91 -25.55 -28.96
CA ARG A 14 13.15 -26.83 -28.86
C ARG A 14 14.01 -28.12 -28.91
N PRO A 15 13.48 -29.35 -28.67
CA PRO A 15 12.06 -29.77 -28.54
C PRO A 15 11.74 -30.62 -27.29
N GLY A 16 10.54 -31.23 -27.27
CA GLY A 16 10.29 -32.47 -26.53
C GLY A 16 9.30 -32.39 -25.36
N SER A 17 8.00 -32.37 -25.66
CA SER A 17 6.96 -32.76 -24.70
C SER A 17 6.49 -34.20 -24.97
N PRO A 18 6.38 -35.06 -23.95
CA PRO A 18 5.52 -36.24 -24.00
C PRO A 18 4.14 -35.88 -23.48
N ARG A 19 3.11 -36.01 -24.33
CA ARG A 19 1.72 -36.10 -23.89
C ARG A 19 1.42 -37.53 -23.42
N SER A 20 0.35 -37.62 -22.63
CA SER A 20 -0.72 -38.63 -22.65
C SER A 20 -0.76 -39.61 -21.46
N PRO A 21 -1.92 -40.24 -21.17
CA PRO A 21 -3.20 -40.12 -21.86
C PRO A 21 -4.39 -39.66 -20.99
N GLN A 22 -5.38 -39.07 -21.65
CA GLN A 22 -6.74 -39.00 -21.14
C GLN A 22 -7.32 -40.42 -21.05
N ARG A 23 -8.08 -40.73 -19.99
CA ARG A 23 -9.04 -41.84 -20.01
C ARG A 23 -10.45 -41.27 -19.88
N SER A 24 -11.11 -41.17 -21.03
CA SER A 24 -12.55 -41.04 -21.14
C SER A 24 -13.21 -42.36 -20.73
N ILE A 25 -14.15 -42.32 -19.77
CA ILE A 25 -15.13 -43.41 -19.58
C ILE A 25 -16.53 -42.79 -19.62
N THR A 26 -17.08 -42.87 -20.82
CA THR A 26 -18.46 -43.21 -21.22
C THR A 26 -19.60 -43.09 -20.20
N ARG A 27 -20.68 -42.46 -20.69
CA ARG A 27 -22.02 -42.37 -20.08
C ARG A 27 -22.64 -43.75 -19.78
N LEU A 28 -23.33 -43.85 -18.64
CA LEU A 28 -24.49 -44.72 -18.43
C LEU A 28 -25.57 -43.87 -17.74
N VAL A 29 -26.51 -43.31 -18.49
CA VAL A 29 -27.81 -43.91 -18.89
C VAL A 29 -28.80 -43.97 -17.72
N ASN A 30 -29.86 -43.18 -17.84
CA ASN A 30 -31.00 -43.09 -16.94
C ASN A 30 -31.66 -44.45 -16.68
N ARG A 31 -32.10 -44.67 -15.43
CA ARG A 31 -33.37 -45.35 -15.13
C ARG A 31 -33.92 -44.88 -13.78
N MET A 32 -34.94 -44.01 -13.83
CA MET A 32 -35.94 -43.95 -12.76
C MET A 32 -36.96 -45.07 -12.99
N PRO A 33 -37.63 -45.51 -11.92
CA PRO A 33 -39.05 -45.82 -11.98
C PRO A 33 -39.87 -44.80 -11.19
N SER A 34 -41.10 -44.60 -11.64
CA SER A 34 -42.04 -43.57 -11.22
C SER A 34 -42.84 -43.91 -9.96
N ALA A 35 -43.03 -42.88 -9.13
CA ALA A 35 -44.24 -42.53 -8.38
C ALA A 35 -45.04 -43.60 -7.58
N THR A 36 -45.14 -43.38 -6.26
CA THR A 36 -46.30 -43.82 -5.47
C THR A 36 -46.78 -42.69 -4.54
N PHE A 37 -48.00 -42.23 -4.81
CA PHE A 37 -48.98 -41.46 -4.03
C PHE A 37 -48.61 -40.71 -2.72
N ALA A 38 -49.13 -39.48 -2.65
CA ALA A 38 -48.99 -38.58 -1.51
C ALA A 38 -49.91 -38.92 -0.32
N THR A 39 -49.43 -38.65 0.90
CA THR A 39 -50.29 -38.39 2.07
C THR A 39 -49.86 -37.12 2.80
N LYS A 40 -50.85 -36.42 3.34
CA LYS A 40 -50.85 -35.03 3.83
C LYS A 40 -49.90 -34.81 5.03
N PRO A 41 -49.17 -33.68 5.15
CA PRO A 41 -48.26 -33.44 6.26
C PRO A 41 -49.02 -33.24 7.58
N ARG A 42 -48.69 -34.02 8.61
CA ARG A 42 -49.11 -33.74 9.98
C ARG A 42 -48.29 -32.56 10.53
N ARG A 43 -48.97 -31.55 11.06
CA ARG A 43 -48.37 -30.43 11.79
C ARG A 43 -47.73 -30.92 13.09
N GLY A 44 -46.45 -31.27 13.06
CA GLY A 44 -45.61 -31.35 14.25
C GLY A 44 -44.88 -30.03 14.43
N GLY A 45 -45.07 -29.36 15.58
CA GLY A 45 -44.36 -28.12 15.87
C GLY A 45 -42.87 -28.40 16.06
N ILE A 46 -42.04 -27.94 15.12
CA ILE A 46 -40.58 -27.97 15.28
C ILE A 46 -40.17 -26.64 15.88
N ALA A 47 -39.57 -26.69 17.07
CA ALA A 47 -39.24 -25.52 17.86
C ALA A 47 -38.40 -24.51 17.07
N PHE A 48 -38.58 -23.22 17.40
CA PHE A 48 -37.75 -22.14 16.91
C PHE A 48 -36.31 -22.36 17.41
N LEU A 49 -35.50 -23.04 16.59
CA LEU A 49 -34.08 -23.22 16.80
C LEU A 49 -33.43 -21.83 16.74
N GLN A 50 -33.40 -21.16 17.89
CA GLN A 50 -32.42 -20.14 18.17
C GLN A 50 -31.06 -20.79 17.90
N LYS A 51 -30.46 -20.49 16.74
CA LYS A 51 -29.05 -20.77 16.50
C LYS A 51 -28.31 -20.17 17.69
N PRO A 52 -27.66 -20.96 18.57
CA PRO A 52 -26.75 -20.37 19.53
C PRO A 52 -25.72 -19.60 18.68
N HIS A 53 -25.42 -18.36 19.08
CA HIS A 53 -24.41 -17.57 18.38
C HIS A 53 -23.13 -18.39 18.31
N SER A 54 -22.84 -18.93 17.12
CA SER A 54 -21.67 -19.75 16.89
C SER A 54 -20.47 -18.88 17.19
N ARG A 55 -19.86 -19.08 18.37
CA ARG A 55 -18.56 -18.51 18.70
C ARG A 55 -17.65 -18.86 17.54
N GLU A 56 -17.23 -17.87 16.76
CA GLU A 56 -16.34 -18.06 15.63
C GLU A 56 -15.12 -18.82 16.14
N LYS A 57 -15.00 -20.10 15.77
CA LYS A 57 -13.83 -20.89 16.11
C LYS A 57 -12.65 -20.17 15.44
N PRO A 58 -11.58 -19.78 16.17
CA PRO A 58 -10.45 -19.13 15.55
C PRO A 58 -9.85 -20.10 14.53
N LEU A 59 -10.03 -19.78 13.25
CA LEU A 59 -9.47 -20.56 12.16
C LEU A 59 -7.94 -20.40 12.19
N VAL A 60 -7.25 -21.52 11.94
CA VAL A 60 -5.79 -21.63 11.93
C VAL A 60 -5.13 -21.49 13.31
N ILE A 61 -5.12 -22.59 14.08
CA ILE A 61 -4.07 -22.83 15.08
C ILE A 61 -2.83 -23.33 14.33
N ALA A 62 -2.17 -22.43 13.60
CA ALA A 62 -0.73 -22.55 13.46
C ALA A 62 -0.13 -22.46 14.87
N SER A 63 0.90 -23.25 15.18
CA SER A 63 1.53 -23.28 16.50
C SER A 63 2.29 -21.97 16.77
N TYR A 64 1.56 -20.91 17.13
CA TYR A 64 2.14 -19.62 17.45
C TYR A 64 3.03 -19.77 18.70
N LEU A 65 4.36 -19.70 18.49
CA LEU A 65 5.38 -19.55 19.54
C LEU A 65 5.22 -18.25 20.37
N ARG A 66 4.21 -17.43 20.06
CA ARG A 66 3.86 -16.16 20.71
C ARG A 66 2.40 -16.20 21.14
N SER A 67 2.04 -15.48 22.21
CA SER A 67 0.65 -15.41 22.65
C SER A 67 -0.24 -14.75 21.58
N HIS A 68 -1.48 -15.21 21.42
CA HIS A 68 -2.43 -14.64 20.45
C HIS A 68 -2.60 -13.11 20.59
N GLU A 69 -2.49 -12.56 21.80
CA GLU A 69 -2.50 -11.11 22.02
C GLU A 69 -1.32 -10.38 21.35
N LEU A 70 -0.11 -10.94 21.43
CA LEU A 70 1.07 -10.39 20.75
C LEU A 70 0.91 -10.46 19.24
N SER A 71 0.46 -11.61 18.71
CA SER A 71 0.29 -11.79 17.26
C SER A 71 -0.77 -10.85 16.67
N ARG A 72 -1.88 -10.59 17.38
CA ARG A 72 -2.87 -9.58 16.95
C ARG A 72 -2.31 -8.15 16.98
N LEU A 73 -1.50 -7.81 17.97
CA LEU A 73 -0.86 -6.50 18.09
C LEU A 73 0.23 -6.29 17.02
N GLU A 74 1.03 -7.31 16.76
CA GLU A 74 2.05 -7.35 15.70
C GLU A 74 1.41 -7.18 14.32
N ALA A 75 0.32 -7.92 14.03
CA ALA A 75 -0.43 -7.76 12.79
C ALA A 75 -1.06 -6.36 12.65
N ALA A 76 -1.63 -5.80 13.74
CA ALA A 76 -2.21 -4.45 13.73
C ALA A 76 -1.15 -3.35 13.46
N LEU A 77 0.07 -3.52 13.97
CA LEU A 77 1.20 -2.61 13.69
C LEU A 77 1.75 -2.78 12.27
N PHE A 78 1.80 -4.00 11.74
CA PHE A 78 2.34 -4.27 10.41
C PHE A 78 1.45 -3.71 9.28
N VAL A 79 0.13 -3.75 9.46
CA VAL A 79 -0.85 -3.19 8.49
C VAL A 79 -0.96 -1.66 8.60
N ALA A 80 -0.47 -1.05 9.68
CA ALA A 80 -0.58 0.38 9.93
C ALA A 80 0.34 1.22 9.01
N ARG A 81 -0.26 1.97 8.09
CA ARG A 81 0.46 2.95 7.24
C ARG A 81 0.89 4.20 8.02
N GLU A 82 0.24 4.50 9.13
CA GLU A 82 0.44 5.69 9.98
C GLU A 82 0.67 5.28 11.44
N PRO A 83 1.33 6.12 12.27
CA PRO A 83 1.45 5.88 13.70
C PRO A 83 0.08 5.76 14.40
N LEU A 84 -0.14 4.64 15.11
CA LEU A 84 -1.42 4.39 15.77
C LEU A 84 -1.38 4.74 17.27
N PRO A 85 -2.30 5.58 17.79
CA PRO A 85 -2.35 5.90 19.21
C PRO A 85 -2.69 4.67 20.04
N ILE A 86 -2.13 4.57 21.25
CA ILE A 86 -2.20 3.36 22.10
C ILE A 86 -3.64 2.85 22.34
N ARG A 87 -4.61 3.76 22.47
CA ARG A 87 -6.05 3.43 22.64
C ARG A 87 -6.65 2.79 21.38
N ARG A 88 -6.20 3.19 20.18
CA ARG A 88 -6.63 2.60 18.90
C ARG A 88 -5.99 1.23 18.70
N LEU A 89 -4.71 1.07 19.03
CA LEU A 89 -4.03 -0.24 19.02
C LEU A 89 -4.70 -1.25 19.96
N ALA A 90 -5.02 -0.85 21.20
CA ALA A 90 -5.71 -1.72 22.15
C ALA A 90 -7.06 -2.23 21.61
N LYS A 91 -7.86 -1.33 21.00
CA LYS A 91 -9.14 -1.69 20.35
C LYS A 91 -8.94 -2.64 19.17
N LEU A 92 -8.03 -2.31 18.24
CA LEU A 92 -7.78 -3.12 17.03
C LEU A 92 -7.25 -4.53 17.36
N ALA A 93 -6.33 -4.64 18.31
CA ALA A 93 -5.76 -5.93 18.74
C ALA A 93 -6.69 -6.73 19.68
N ARG A 94 -7.90 -6.23 19.97
CA ARG A 94 -8.86 -6.80 20.94
C ARG A 94 -8.17 -7.11 22.28
N LEU A 95 -7.60 -6.07 22.90
CA LEU A 95 -6.95 -6.10 24.21
C LEU A 95 -7.83 -5.45 25.27
N SER A 96 -7.63 -5.83 26.54
CA SER A 96 -8.43 -5.33 27.67
C SER A 96 -8.26 -3.83 27.94
N ASP A 97 -7.02 -3.31 27.87
CA ASP A 97 -6.72 -1.90 28.15
C ASP A 97 -5.46 -1.42 27.41
N ALA A 98 -5.31 -0.10 27.28
CA ALA A 98 -4.10 0.58 26.82
C ALA A 98 -2.85 0.22 27.65
N THR A 99 -2.99 -0.05 28.96
CA THR A 99 -1.88 -0.49 29.82
C THR A 99 -1.39 -1.89 29.42
N ARG A 100 -2.32 -2.81 29.10
CA ARG A 100 -1.98 -4.13 28.54
C ARG A 100 -1.28 -3.97 27.18
N ALA A 101 -1.77 -3.08 26.32
CA ALA A 101 -1.13 -2.77 25.05
C ALA A 101 0.32 -2.27 25.24
N ARG A 102 0.59 -1.31 26.15
CA ARG A 102 1.96 -0.84 26.42
C ARG A 102 2.89 -1.96 26.90
N SER A 103 2.41 -2.84 27.78
CA SER A 103 3.17 -4.00 28.26
C SER A 103 3.54 -4.94 27.11
N LEU A 104 2.58 -5.25 26.23
CA LEU A 104 2.79 -6.09 25.06
C LEU A 104 3.71 -5.44 24.01
N LEU A 105 3.62 -4.12 23.78
CA LEU A 105 4.55 -3.38 22.91
C LEU A 105 6.00 -3.50 23.41
N ARG A 106 6.25 -3.26 24.71
CA ARG A 106 7.58 -3.43 25.31
C ARG A 106 8.09 -4.87 25.12
N LYS A 107 7.25 -5.87 25.40
CA LYS A 107 7.60 -7.29 25.23
C LYS A 107 7.91 -7.62 23.76
N LEU A 108 7.15 -7.08 22.80
CA LEU A 108 7.35 -7.31 21.38
C LEU A 108 8.67 -6.68 20.89
N ASN A 109 9.00 -5.47 21.35
CA ASN A 109 10.29 -4.83 21.03
C ASN A 109 11.47 -5.65 21.58
N THR A 110 11.40 -6.09 22.84
CA THR A 110 12.43 -6.99 23.44
C THR A 110 12.56 -8.31 22.68
N LEU A 111 11.47 -8.85 22.11
CA LEU A 111 11.56 -10.02 21.24
C LEU A 111 12.30 -9.70 19.94
N PHE A 112 11.98 -8.59 19.27
CA PHE A 112 12.67 -8.16 18.04
C PHE A 112 14.16 -7.86 18.25
N ASP A 113 14.53 -7.32 19.41
CA ASP A 113 15.94 -7.13 19.80
C ASP A 113 16.65 -8.47 19.98
N LYS A 114 16.04 -9.42 20.73
CA LYS A 114 16.61 -10.76 20.95
C LYS A 114 16.74 -11.59 19.68
N SER A 115 15.83 -11.45 18.72
CA SER A 115 15.88 -12.15 17.43
C SER A 115 16.67 -11.41 16.34
N GLY A 116 17.36 -10.31 16.67
CA GLY A 116 18.14 -9.53 15.69
C GLY A 116 17.31 -9.01 14.51
N THR A 117 16.00 -8.83 14.70
CA THR A 117 15.05 -8.58 13.61
C THR A 117 15.23 -7.17 13.03
N ALA A 118 15.04 -7.03 11.71
CA ALA A 118 15.27 -5.77 10.99
C ALA A 118 14.32 -4.62 11.38
N PHE A 119 13.29 -4.90 12.17
CA PHE A 119 12.28 -3.97 12.63
C PHE A 119 12.43 -3.64 14.13
N ARG A 120 11.92 -2.47 14.52
CA ARG A 120 11.69 -2.03 15.89
C ARG A 120 10.39 -1.25 15.97
N ILE A 121 9.83 -1.13 17.17
CA ILE A 121 8.64 -0.32 17.43
C ILE A 121 9.10 0.99 18.06
N GLU A 122 8.70 2.12 17.48
CA GLU A 122 8.99 3.45 17.99
C GLU A 122 7.71 4.25 18.27
N HIS A 123 7.82 5.27 19.13
CA HIS A 123 6.74 6.21 19.41
C HIS A 123 6.93 7.50 18.59
N LEU A 124 6.02 7.75 17.66
CA LEU A 124 6.10 8.80 16.64
C LEU A 124 4.77 9.54 16.58
N ALA A 125 4.79 10.88 16.60
CA ALA A 125 3.59 11.74 16.48
C ALA A 125 2.42 11.38 17.45
N GLY A 126 2.72 10.88 18.66
CA GLY A 126 1.70 10.46 19.64
C GLY A 126 1.10 9.06 19.39
N GLY A 127 1.62 8.33 18.41
CA GLY A 127 1.28 6.93 18.12
C GLY A 127 2.49 6.01 18.15
N PHE A 128 2.25 4.71 17.97
CA PHE A 128 3.29 3.71 17.79
C PHE A 128 3.28 3.20 16.35
N GLN A 129 4.46 2.98 15.78
CA GLN A 129 4.62 2.43 14.43
C GLN A 129 5.76 1.41 14.42
N LEU A 130 5.62 0.40 13.54
CA LEU A 130 6.71 -0.52 13.21
C LEU A 130 7.62 0.16 12.18
N ILE A 131 8.92 0.30 12.48
CA ILE A 131 9.90 0.91 11.58
C ILE A 131 11.12 0.00 11.40
N THR A 132 11.83 0.15 10.28
CA THR A 132 13.12 -0.52 10.06
C THR A 132 14.21 0.08 10.96
N ARG A 133 15.13 -0.74 11.47
CA ARG A 133 16.31 -0.27 12.22
C ARG A 133 17.19 0.62 11.32
N PRO A 134 17.84 1.66 11.87
CA PRO A 134 18.63 2.62 11.10
C PRO A 134 19.78 1.97 10.31
N GLN A 135 20.35 0.87 10.81
CA GLN A 135 21.39 0.07 10.14
C GLN A 135 20.98 -0.43 8.73
N PHE A 136 19.69 -0.66 8.48
CA PHE A 136 19.19 -1.07 7.16
C PHE A 136 18.81 0.10 6.26
N GLY A 137 18.90 1.35 6.74
CA GLY A 137 18.52 2.56 5.99
C GLY A 137 19.14 2.67 4.58
N PRO A 138 20.44 2.38 4.37
CA PRO A 138 21.07 2.37 3.04
C PRO A 138 20.58 1.25 2.11
N TRP A 139 20.00 0.17 2.64
CA TRP A 139 19.35 -0.86 1.84
C TRP A 139 17.91 -0.47 1.50
N VAL A 140 17.14 -0.05 2.52
CA VAL A 140 15.76 0.45 2.36
C VAL A 140 15.67 1.59 1.34
N ARG A 141 16.62 2.54 1.35
CA ARG A 141 16.72 3.64 0.37
C ARG A 141 17.05 3.23 -1.08
N ARG A 142 17.44 1.97 -1.32
CA ARG A 142 17.60 1.40 -2.67
C ARG A 142 16.41 0.55 -3.11
N THR A 143 15.51 0.20 -2.19
CA THR A 143 14.34 -0.65 -2.44
C THR A 143 13.06 0.16 -2.57
N LEU A 144 12.93 1.25 -1.79
CA LEU A 144 12.18 2.38 -2.29
C LEU A 144 13.03 3.00 -3.39
N ASP A 145 12.46 3.19 -4.57
CA ASP A 145 13.01 4.08 -5.60
C ASP A 145 12.95 5.51 -5.07
N TYR A 146 13.84 5.82 -4.13
CA TYR A 146 13.99 7.15 -3.54
C TYR A 146 14.84 7.99 -4.51
N THR A 147 14.31 8.15 -5.73
CA THR A 147 14.93 8.97 -6.76
C THR A 147 15.07 10.39 -6.21
N ALA A 148 16.31 10.88 -6.22
CA ALA A 148 16.62 12.23 -5.77
C ALA A 148 15.84 13.31 -6.54
N GLU A 149 15.28 12.94 -7.70
CA GLU A 149 14.31 13.67 -8.51
C GLU A 149 13.18 14.30 -7.70
N ASN A 150 12.69 13.68 -6.61
CA ASN A 150 11.60 14.27 -5.82
C ASN A 150 12.01 15.48 -4.96
N ARG A 151 13.30 15.86 -4.94
CA ARG A 151 13.73 17.15 -4.40
C ARG A 151 13.64 18.21 -5.48
N LEU A 152 12.91 19.29 -5.22
CA LEU A 152 12.94 20.48 -6.06
C LEU A 152 14.33 21.12 -6.02
N SER A 153 14.78 21.64 -7.16
CA SER A 153 15.99 22.47 -7.23
C SER A 153 15.76 23.80 -6.49
N ASN A 154 16.84 24.52 -6.13
CA ASN A 154 16.71 25.83 -5.50
C ASN A 154 15.91 26.81 -6.38
N ALA A 155 16.11 26.77 -7.71
CA ALA A 155 15.37 27.58 -8.66
C ALA A 155 13.87 27.20 -8.75
N ALA A 156 13.54 25.90 -8.66
CA ALA A 156 12.15 25.45 -8.63
C ALA A 156 11.46 25.81 -7.30
N MET A 157 12.16 25.69 -6.17
CA MET A 157 11.68 26.14 -4.85
C MET A 157 11.42 27.65 -4.80
N GLU A 158 12.33 28.45 -5.34
CA GLU A 158 12.17 29.91 -5.47
C GLU A 158 10.95 30.25 -6.33
N THR A 159 10.83 29.62 -7.51
CA THR A 159 9.70 29.81 -8.43
C THR A 159 8.37 29.44 -7.76
N LEU A 160 8.29 28.29 -7.10
CA LEU A 160 7.12 27.84 -6.35
C LEU A 160 6.76 28.80 -5.21
N SER A 161 7.77 29.34 -4.51
CA SER A 161 7.55 30.28 -3.41
C SER A 161 6.97 31.60 -3.90
N ILE A 162 7.44 32.13 -5.03
CA ILE A 162 6.88 33.33 -5.65
C ILE A 162 5.42 33.10 -6.04
N ILE A 163 5.08 31.96 -6.63
CA ILE A 163 3.70 31.61 -6.98
C ILE A 163 2.83 31.51 -5.71
N ALA A 164 3.26 30.78 -4.68
CA ALA A 164 2.51 30.61 -3.45
C ALA A 164 2.17 31.93 -2.74
N TYR A 165 3.07 32.92 -2.78
CA TYR A 165 2.88 34.22 -2.14
C TYR A 165 2.23 35.30 -3.02
N ARG A 166 2.22 35.16 -4.35
CA ARG A 166 1.66 36.17 -5.28
C ARG A 166 0.58 35.67 -6.25
N GLN A 167 0.12 34.43 -6.09
CA GLN A 167 -0.98 33.90 -6.90
C GLN A 167 -2.26 34.76 -6.84
N PRO A 168 -2.99 34.93 -7.96
CA PRO A 168 -2.66 34.47 -9.31
C PRO A 168 -1.55 35.32 -9.97
N VAL A 169 -0.54 34.67 -10.56
CA VAL A 169 0.62 35.35 -11.16
C VAL A 169 0.97 34.79 -12.54
N THR A 170 1.42 35.62 -13.48
CA THR A 170 1.82 35.23 -14.84
C THR A 170 3.30 34.84 -14.92
N ARG A 171 3.71 34.16 -16.01
CA ARG A 171 5.14 33.84 -16.24
C ARG A 171 6.03 35.10 -16.24
N ALA A 172 5.59 36.17 -16.90
CA ALA A 172 6.38 37.39 -17.06
C ALA A 172 6.66 38.07 -15.70
N GLU A 173 5.69 38.08 -14.79
CA GLU A 173 5.86 38.62 -13.44
C GLU A 173 6.82 37.77 -12.59
N ILE A 174 6.76 36.44 -12.70
CA ILE A 174 7.72 35.54 -12.05
C ILE A 174 9.14 35.81 -12.54
N GLU A 175 9.32 35.94 -13.86
CA GLU A 175 10.63 36.21 -14.48
C GLU A 175 11.15 37.61 -14.11
N ALA A 176 10.27 38.61 -14.01
CA ALA A 176 10.62 39.95 -13.52
C ALA A 176 11.07 39.96 -12.04
N ILE A 177 10.50 39.09 -11.19
CA ILE A 177 10.89 38.95 -9.78
C ILE A 177 12.22 38.17 -9.65
N ARG A 178 12.40 37.10 -10.43
CA ARG A 178 13.61 36.24 -10.36
C ARG A 178 14.81 36.81 -11.14
N GLY A 179 14.57 37.73 -12.08
CA GLY A 179 15.59 38.27 -12.99
C GLY A 179 16.11 37.26 -14.03
N VAL A 180 15.54 36.05 -14.09
CA VAL A 180 15.95 34.96 -14.98
C VAL A 180 14.74 34.16 -15.48
N GLY A 181 14.91 33.52 -16.65
CA GLY A 181 13.90 32.65 -17.25
C GLY A 181 13.41 31.55 -16.32
N SER A 182 12.11 31.29 -16.32
CA SER A 182 11.44 30.40 -15.36
C SER A 182 10.60 29.30 -16.03
N GLU A 183 10.62 29.21 -17.36
CA GLU A 183 9.83 28.26 -18.16
C GLU A 183 10.04 26.78 -17.76
N GLU A 184 11.30 26.33 -17.65
CA GLU A 184 11.60 24.95 -17.24
C GLU A 184 11.15 24.67 -15.79
N MET A 185 11.25 25.66 -14.90
CA MET A 185 10.79 25.49 -13.52
C MET A 185 9.26 25.41 -13.46
N LEU A 186 8.54 26.24 -14.23
CA LEU A 186 7.09 26.17 -14.36
C LEU A 186 6.63 24.82 -14.92
N ARG A 187 7.30 24.32 -15.98
CA ARG A 187 7.06 22.99 -16.53
C ARG A 187 7.25 21.90 -15.47
N GLN A 188 8.38 21.90 -14.75
CA GLN A 188 8.66 20.92 -13.71
C GLN A 188 7.69 20.98 -12.52
N LEU A 189 7.13 22.16 -12.19
CA LEU A 189 6.15 22.31 -11.11
C LEU A 189 4.74 21.88 -11.56
N LEU A 190 4.38 22.07 -12.84
CA LEU A 190 3.16 21.53 -13.45
C LEU A 190 3.23 20.00 -13.57
N ASP A 191 4.34 19.45 -14.09
CA ASP A 191 4.56 18.01 -14.26
C ASP A 191 4.54 17.24 -12.91
N ARG A 192 4.59 17.95 -11.77
CA ARG A 192 4.52 17.42 -10.39
C ARG A 192 3.21 17.75 -9.67
N ASP A 193 2.23 18.35 -10.36
CA ASP A 193 0.96 18.82 -9.79
C ASP A 193 1.12 19.75 -8.57
N LEU A 194 2.21 20.55 -8.50
CA LEU A 194 2.46 21.51 -7.41
C LEU A 194 1.86 22.90 -7.69
N ILE A 195 1.66 23.20 -8.98
CA ILE A 195 0.97 24.39 -9.46
C ILE A 195 -0.05 23.99 -10.54
N ALA A 196 -1.04 24.85 -10.75
CA ALA A 196 -2.09 24.69 -11.75
C ALA A 196 -2.30 26.00 -12.52
N ILE A 197 -2.98 25.92 -13.66
CA ILE A 197 -3.39 27.09 -14.45
C ILE A 197 -4.70 27.64 -13.86
N GLY A 198 -4.65 28.82 -13.25
CA GLY A 198 -5.80 29.48 -12.63
C GLY A 198 -6.70 30.26 -13.59
N GLY A 199 -6.29 30.43 -14.85
CA GLY A 199 -7.01 31.17 -15.88
C GLY A 199 -6.07 31.74 -16.94
N ARG A 200 -6.57 32.70 -17.73
CA ARG A 200 -5.78 33.53 -18.65
C ARG A 200 -6.05 35.00 -18.33
N SER A 201 -5.06 35.86 -18.53
CA SER A 201 -5.27 37.31 -18.45
C SER A 201 -5.87 37.84 -19.76
N ASP A 202 -6.48 39.03 -19.67
CA ASP A 202 -7.05 39.75 -20.82
C ASP A 202 -6.01 40.62 -21.56
N ASP A 203 -4.76 40.61 -21.11
CA ASP A 203 -3.67 41.38 -21.70
C ASP A 203 -3.26 40.89 -23.09
N LEU A 204 -2.44 41.70 -23.77
CA LEU A 204 -1.85 41.33 -25.06
C LEU A 204 -1.06 40.01 -24.96
N GLY A 205 -1.47 39.02 -25.76
CA GLY A 205 -0.92 37.66 -25.74
C GLY A 205 -1.61 36.68 -24.81
N ARG A 206 -2.56 37.14 -23.96
CA ARG A 206 -3.38 36.31 -23.05
C ARG A 206 -2.60 35.25 -22.26
N PRO A 207 -1.55 35.63 -21.50
CA PRO A 207 -0.76 34.70 -20.71
C PRO A 207 -1.61 33.92 -19.69
N ASN A 208 -1.20 32.69 -19.40
CA ASN A 208 -1.83 31.88 -18.35
C ASN A 208 -1.44 32.42 -16.95
N PHE A 209 -2.40 32.42 -16.02
CA PHE A 209 -2.14 32.61 -14.60
C PHE A 209 -1.76 31.29 -13.94
N TYR A 210 -0.80 31.32 -13.02
CA TYR A 210 -0.37 30.21 -12.19
C TYR A 210 -0.82 30.38 -10.74
N VAL A 211 -1.27 29.28 -10.14
CA VAL A 211 -1.70 29.15 -8.74
C VAL A 211 -1.16 27.83 -8.17
N THR A 212 -1.03 27.69 -6.85
CA THR A 212 -0.67 26.42 -6.20
C THR A 212 -1.84 25.44 -6.22
N SER A 213 -1.55 24.16 -6.27
CA SER A 213 -2.53 23.09 -6.09
C SER A 213 -2.97 22.92 -4.63
N ARG A 214 -3.90 21.99 -4.37
CA ARG A 214 -4.44 21.62 -3.05
C ARG A 214 -4.19 20.15 -2.75
#